data_AF-A0A1B6MGX7-F1
#
_entry.id   AF-A0A1B6MGX7-F1
#
_cell.length_a   1.000
_cell.length_b   1.000
_cell.length_c   1.000
_cell.angle_alpha   90.00
_cell.angle_beta   90.00
_cell.angle_gamma   90.00
#
_symmetry.space_group_name_H-M   'P 1'
#
loop_
_entity.id
_entity.type
_entity.pdbx_description
1 polymer ?
#
loop_
_entity_poly.entity_id
_entity_poly.type
_entity_poly.pdbx_seq_one_letter_code
_entity_poly.pdbx_strand_id
1 'polypeptide(L)'
;ILGYIEDEQEKQELNSEIWSKAVMKDSWVDMDPNSQSLVQQMFFFRLIDLCILRRCEDMVPSIEDLLACEELSQLKENSTFHYMLQVGYEHFTKHTVMAM
;
A
#
# COMPACT_ATOMS: atom_id res chain seq x y z
N ILE A 1 -6.30 -10.56 8.10
CA ILE A 1 -5.29 -11.65 7.99
C ILE A 1 -4.50 -11.83 9.29
N LEU A 2 -4.16 -10.76 10.02
CA LEU A 2 -3.40 -10.83 11.28
C LEU A 2 -4.26 -10.99 12.55
N GLY A 3 -5.55 -11.31 12.42
CA GLY A 3 -6.49 -11.34 13.55
C GLY A 3 -6.28 -12.47 14.56
N TYR A 4 -5.31 -13.35 14.32
CA TYR A 4 -4.91 -14.42 15.26
C TYR A 4 -3.77 -14.00 16.19
N ILE A 5 -3.18 -12.82 15.97
CA ILE A 5 -2.08 -12.28 16.77
C ILE A 5 -2.69 -11.47 17.91
N GLU A 6 -2.44 -11.89 19.15
CA GLU A 6 -2.97 -11.24 20.35
C GLU A 6 -2.16 -10.01 20.77
N ASP A 7 -0.84 -10.03 20.51
CA ASP A 7 0.05 -8.90 20.80
C ASP A 7 -0.12 -7.82 19.73
N GLU A 8 -0.64 -6.67 20.13
CA GLU A 8 -0.94 -5.58 19.20
C GLU A 8 0.33 -4.92 18.64
N GLN A 9 1.44 -4.95 19.39
CA GLN A 9 2.72 -4.41 18.93
C GLN A 9 3.31 -5.32 17.84
N GLU A 10 3.35 -6.63 18.07
CA GLU A 10 3.78 -7.63 17.09
C GLU A 10 2.92 -7.57 15.83
N LYS A 11 1.60 -7.43 16.00
CA LYS A 11 0.65 -7.28 14.90
C LYS A 11 0.92 -6.02 14.07
N GLN A 12 1.23 -4.89 14.70
CA GLN A 12 1.59 -3.65 13.98
C GLN A 12 2.91 -3.78 13.24
N GLU A 13 3.93 -4.38 13.86
CA GLU A 13 5.25 -4.62 13.25
C GLU A 13 5.13 -5.50 12.01
N LEU A 14 4.40 -6.62 12.11
CA LEU A 14 4.15 -7.52 10.98
C LEU A 14 3.32 -6.85 9.89
N ASN A 15 2.34 -6.02 10.25
CA ASN A 15 1.59 -5.26 9.25
C ASN A 15 2.51 -4.32 8.48
N SER A 16 3.35 -3.55 9.20
CA SER A 16 4.34 -2.67 8.59
C SER A 16 5.28 -3.43 7.64
N GLU A 17 5.79 -4.60 8.06
CA GLU A 17 6.68 -5.45 7.28
C GLU A 17 6.00 -6.00 6.01
N ILE A 18 4.73 -6.40 6.09
CA ILE A 18 3.96 -6.88 4.93
C ILE A 18 3.87 -5.77 3.88
N TRP A 19 3.55 -4.55 4.30
CA TRP A 19 3.34 -3.43 3.39
C TRP A 19 4.63 -2.86 2.82
N SER A 20 5.70 -2.78 3.61
CA SER A 20 7.01 -2.38 3.10
C SER A 20 7.52 -3.36 2.04
N LYS A 21 7.42 -4.67 2.30
CA LYS A 21 7.76 -5.71 1.31
C LYS A 21 6.86 -5.69 0.09
N ALA A 22 5.57 -5.37 0.25
CA ALA A 22 4.66 -5.22 -0.86
C ALA A 22 5.08 -4.07 -1.78
N VAL A 23 5.45 -2.92 -1.21
CA VAL A 23 6.01 -1.78 -1.96
C VAL A 23 7.31 -2.18 -2.65
N MET A 24 8.26 -2.79 -1.94
CA MET A 24 9.57 -3.15 -2.52
C MET A 24 9.51 -4.19 -3.63
N LYS A 25 8.41 -4.96 -3.71
CA LYS A 25 8.22 -5.97 -4.76
C LYS A 25 7.93 -5.37 -6.14
N ASP A 26 7.41 -4.14 -6.16
CA ASP A 26 7.08 -3.44 -7.39
C ASP A 26 8.23 -2.55 -7.86
N SER A 27 8.34 -2.36 -9.18
CA SER A 27 9.25 -1.37 -9.75
C SER A 27 8.53 -0.04 -9.90
N TRP A 28 9.00 0.99 -9.19
CA TRP A 28 8.40 2.33 -9.19
C TRP A 28 9.10 3.31 -10.12
N VAL A 29 10.35 3.02 -10.52
CA VAL A 29 11.26 4.00 -11.13
C VAL A 29 11.02 4.17 -12.63
N ASP A 30 10.57 3.12 -13.33
CA ASP A 30 10.42 3.11 -14.80
C ASP A 30 8.96 3.06 -15.27
N MET A 31 8.00 3.31 -14.37
CA MET A 31 6.59 3.27 -14.74
C MET A 31 6.16 4.55 -15.44
N ASP A 32 5.45 4.40 -16.56
CA ASP A 32 4.62 5.48 -17.12
C ASP A 32 3.40 5.67 -16.22
N PRO A 33 3.28 6.80 -15.49
CA PRO A 33 2.17 7.05 -14.58
C PRO A 33 0.82 7.14 -15.31
N ASN A 34 0.83 7.38 -16.63
CA ASN A 34 -0.38 7.42 -17.45
C ASN A 34 -0.90 6.02 -17.80
N SER A 35 -0.11 4.97 -17.56
CA SER A 35 -0.49 3.59 -17.81
C SER A 35 -1.26 3.01 -16.61
N GLN A 36 -2.55 3.31 -16.54
CA GLN A 36 -3.46 2.78 -15.50
C GLN A 36 -3.41 1.24 -15.41
N SER A 37 -3.17 0.56 -16.53
CA SER A 37 -3.01 -0.89 -16.56
C SER A 37 -1.78 -1.40 -15.80
N LEU A 38 -0.70 -0.61 -15.72
CA LEU A 38 0.48 -0.98 -14.96
C LEU A 38 0.24 -0.82 -13.45
N VAL A 39 -0.43 0.25 -13.03
CA VAL A 39 -0.84 0.48 -11.64
C VAL A 39 -1.64 -0.71 -11.10
N GLN A 40 -2.65 -1.17 -11.83
CA GLN A 40 -3.48 -2.31 -11.42
C GLN A 40 -2.71 -3.65 -11.35
N GLN A 41 -1.55 -3.75 -12.00
CA GLN A 41 -0.72 -4.95 -11.97
C GLN A 41 0.28 -4.96 -10.81
N MET A 42 0.47 -3.82 -10.14
CA MET A 42 1.36 -3.72 -9.00
C MET A 42 0.88 -4.60 -7.86
N PHE A 43 1.82 -5.29 -7.22
CA PHE A 43 1.55 -6.10 -6.06
C PHE A 43 0.93 -5.28 -4.93
N PHE A 44 1.42 -4.06 -4.69
CA PHE A 44 0.90 -3.15 -3.67
C PHE A 44 -0.59 -2.86 -3.85
N PHE A 45 -1.02 -2.46 -5.06
CA PHE A 45 -2.43 -2.15 -5.31
C PHE A 45 -3.33 -3.39 -5.29
N ARG A 46 -2.85 -4.54 -5.79
CA ARG A 46 -3.58 -5.80 -5.65
C ARG A 46 -3.76 -6.25 -4.20
N LEU A 47 -2.80 -5.93 -3.33
CA LEU A 47 -2.92 -6.20 -1.89
C LEU A 47 -3.97 -5.31 -1.23
N ILE A 48 -4.04 -4.04 -1.62
CA ILE A 48 -5.11 -3.11 -1.20
C ILE A 48 -6.48 -3.66 -1.63
N ASP A 49 -6.62 -4.05 -2.90
CA ASP A 49 -7.87 -4.62 -3.43
C ASP A 49 -8.28 -5.90 -2.66
N LEU A 50 -7.30 -6.72 -2.29
CA LEU A 50 -7.55 -7.90 -1.47
C LEU A 50 -8.05 -7.53 -0.07
N CYS A 51 -7.51 -6.49 0.56
CA CYS A 51 -7.99 -6.00 1.85
C CYS A 51 -9.45 -5.52 1.78
N ILE A 52 -9.82 -4.78 0.73
CA ILE A 52 -11.21 -4.37 0.48
C ILE A 52 -12.11 -5.61 0.33
N LEU A 53 -11.71 -6.56 -0.52
CA LEU A 53 -12.49 -7.78 -0.76
C LEU A 53 -12.70 -8.61 0.52
N ARG A 54 -11.74 -8.56 1.44
CA ARG A 54 -11.77 -9.30 2.71
C ARG A 54 -12.32 -8.49 3.88
N ARG A 55 -12.69 -7.22 3.68
CA ARG A 55 -13.15 -6.30 4.73
C ARG A 55 -12.14 -6.17 5.88
N CYS A 56 -10.87 -5.99 5.52
CA CYS A 56 -9.78 -5.71 6.44
C CYS A 56 -8.98 -4.48 5.99
N GLU A 57 -9.71 -3.42 5.66
CA GLU A 57 -9.18 -2.11 5.27
C GLU A 57 -8.37 -1.45 6.39
N ASP A 58 -8.63 -1.83 7.64
CA ASP A 58 -7.87 -1.43 8.84
C ASP A 58 -6.39 -1.87 8.79
N MET A 59 -6.07 -2.87 7.98
CA MET A 59 -4.69 -3.28 7.74
C MET A 59 -3.96 -2.37 6.75
N VAL A 60 -4.66 -1.60 5.92
CA VAL A 60 -4.02 -0.75 4.91
C VAL A 60 -3.37 0.46 5.62
N PRO A 61 -2.04 0.64 5.53
CA PRO A 61 -1.35 1.72 6.23
C PRO A 61 -1.74 3.06 5.62
N SER A 62 -1.57 4.14 6.38
CA SER A 62 -1.66 5.48 5.79
C SER A 62 -0.46 5.74 4.85
N ILE A 63 -0.57 6.76 4.00
CA ILE A 63 0.59 7.19 3.19
C ILE A 63 1.71 7.65 4.12
N GLU A 64 1.36 8.34 5.20
CA GLU A 64 2.29 8.83 6.22
C GLU A 64 3.07 7.69 6.87
N ASP A 65 2.41 6.59 7.24
CA ASP A 65 3.07 5.43 7.85
C ASP A 65 4.02 4.72 6.87
N LEU A 66 3.63 4.61 5.60
CA LEU A 66 4.52 4.09 4.55
C LEU A 66 5.75 4.99 4.37
N LEU A 67 5.54 6.30 4.31
CA LEU A 67 6.63 7.27 4.20
C LEU A 67 7.46 7.38 5.48
N ALA A 68 6.98 6.88 6.62
CA ALA A 68 7.77 6.74 7.84
C ALA A 68 8.68 5.51 7.82
N CYS A 69 8.31 4.41 7.15
CA CYS A 69 9.10 3.17 7.10
C CYS A 69 10.54 3.37 6.62
N GLU A 70 11.53 3.04 7.44
CA GLU A 70 12.96 3.19 7.09
C GLU A 70 13.36 2.32 5.88
N GLU A 71 12.73 1.16 5.73
CA GLU A 71 12.93 0.21 4.63
C GLU A 71 12.63 0.82 3.26
N LEU A 72 11.75 1.83 3.21
CA LEU A 72 11.37 2.52 1.98
C LEU A 72 12.20 3.78 1.71
N SER A 73 13.22 4.07 2.53
CA SER A 73 14.06 5.29 2.44
C SER A 73 14.54 5.63 1.03
N GLN A 74 14.98 4.65 0.25
CA GLN A 74 15.44 4.85 -1.13
C GLN A 74 14.33 5.29 -2.09
N LEU A 75 13.09 4.87 -1.83
CA LEU A 75 11.91 5.23 -2.64
C LEU A 75 11.33 6.59 -2.23
N LYS A 76 11.56 7.03 -0.99
CA LYS A 76 11.05 8.32 -0.48
C LYS A 76 11.58 9.53 -1.24
N GLU A 77 12.71 9.43 -1.93
CA GLU A 77 13.22 10.54 -2.76
C GLU A 77 12.69 10.50 -4.21
N ASN A 78 11.93 9.46 -4.57
CA ASN A 78 11.42 9.28 -5.92
C ASN A 78 10.04 9.94 -6.09
N SER A 79 9.96 10.99 -6.92
CA SER A 79 8.71 11.72 -7.18
C SER A 79 7.63 10.86 -7.85
N THR A 80 8.02 9.89 -8.69
CA THR A 80 7.09 8.92 -9.30
C THR A 80 6.44 8.04 -8.23
N PHE A 81 7.22 7.57 -7.25
CA PHE A 81 6.70 6.80 -6.12
C PHE A 81 5.64 7.57 -5.34
N HIS A 82 5.94 8.82 -4.97
CA HIS A 82 4.98 9.69 -4.26
C HIS A 82 3.71 9.92 -5.07
N TYR A 83 3.84 10.25 -6.35
CA TYR A 83 2.70 10.47 -7.24
C TYR A 83 1.81 9.22 -7.35
N MET A 84 2.43 8.05 -7.55
CA MET A 84 1.70 6.79 -7.71
C MET A 84 1.00 6.36 -6.42
N LEU A 85 1.64 6.57 -5.26
CA LEU A 85 0.99 6.36 -3.97
C LEU A 85 -0.27 7.24 -3.85
N GLN A 86 -0.16 8.54 -4.14
CA GLN A 86 -1.31 9.45 -4.06
C GLN A 86 -2.45 9.01 -4.99
N VAL A 87 -2.14 8.72 -6.26
CA VAL A 87 -3.14 8.25 -7.24
C VAL A 87 -3.81 6.96 -6.78
N GLY A 88 -3.02 6.02 -6.26
CA GLY A 88 -3.51 4.75 -5.76
C GLY A 88 -4.43 4.88 -4.55
N TYR A 89 -4.07 5.73 -3.58
CA TYR A 89 -4.89 5.98 -2.40
C TYR A 89 -6.15 6.79 -2.71
N GLU A 90 -6.12 7.69 -3.68
CA GLU A 90 -7.34 8.33 -4.18
C GLU A 90 -8.31 7.30 -4.78
N HIS A 91 -7.80 6.31 -5.51
CA HIS A 91 -8.60 5.21 -6.04
C HIS A 91 -9.17 4.35 -4.91
N PHE A 92 -8.34 3.94 -3.95
CA PHE A 92 -8.76 3.22 -2.74
C PHE A 92 -9.88 3.97 -2.01
N THR A 93 -9.70 5.26 -1.72
CA THR A 93 -10.67 6.08 -0.99
C THR A 93 -12.02 6.14 -1.72
N LYS A 94 -12.01 6.28 -3.05
CA LYS A 94 -13.24 6.26 -3.86
C LYS A 94 -13.97 4.92 -3.76
N HIS A 95 -13.24 3.81 -3.80
CA HIS A 95 -13.83 2.46 -3.71
C HIS A 95 -14.34 2.13 -2.31
N THR A 96 -13.62 2.52 -1.25
CA THR A 96 -14.03 2.30 0.14
C THR A 96 -15.24 3.17 0.51
N VAL A 97 -15.33 4.41 -0.01
CA VAL A 97 -16.50 5.29 0.18
C VAL A 97 -17.73 4.80 -0.60
N MET A 98 -17.56 4.13 -1.75
CA MET A 98 -18.67 3.53 -2.50
C MET A 98 -19.15 2.19 -1.94
N ALA A 99 -18.36 1.53 -1.08
CA ALA A 99 -18.70 0.25 -0.46
C ALA A 99 -19.42 0.40 0.90
N MET A 100 -19.49 1.61 1.45
CA MET A 100 -20.30 2.00 2.62
C MET A 100 -21.69 2.48 2.21
#